data_AF-A0A538GMU7-F1
#
_entry.id   AF-A0A538GMU7-F1
#
_cell.length_a   1.000
_cell.length_b   1.000
_cell.length_c   1.000
_cell.angle_alpha   90.00
_cell.angle_beta   90.00
_cell.angle_gamma   90.00
#
_symmetry.space_group_name_H-M   'P 1'
#
loop_
_entity.id
_entity.type
_entity.pdbx_description
1 polymer ?
#
loop_
_entity_poly.entity_id
_entity_poly.type
_entity_poly.pdbx_seq_one_letter_code
_entity_poly.pdbx_strand_id
1 'polypeptide(L)'
;MGAEVLDVVFAGAVLVLFGSAAAVVAGRLSRAALLTLGGIVSAAALAAWVVVALDPGRERAVAAAGITVCAAAQLGLVILRRLVQQGRDVDASLAAARDELDALVRRETENRAAELERTLTLARAQSLSRLVEEERRMAEERRVAVNERERQANAELGETLTKIQARIGARLGEWTADLQRSDQELSAQIASLRQRQEQLLAEAAARLGLETERLETVSEEQQDRLAALAAQFERVARETAESAHSAIDTHESERRRALQEVAERLRERERELRERIGAEEAEAIQRIQAGFADVERRQIDQLKRIVERTSSSFSEALTRQFGEEIKRGREDAAQRLSRELDRAVEHFSREAQSVLAERLAHVADAGGQRLERKLSQIGTSLEQEQGELTAELKRRIRAAEDELRSQVQELAADAEAERTVLSARLNELQRRVDALLGQAEARTATFRSG
;
A
#
# COMPACT_ATOMS: atom_id res chain seq x y z
N MET A 1 20.83 104.52 -4.29
CA MET A 1 21.65 103.35 -4.68
C MET A 1 21.86 102.32 -3.56
N GLY A 2 21.83 102.67 -2.26
CA GLY A 2 22.08 101.68 -1.19
C GLY A 2 20.98 100.64 -0.92
N ALA A 3 19.70 100.96 -1.15
CA ALA A 3 18.59 100.05 -0.86
C ALA A 3 18.47 98.89 -1.87
N GLU A 4 18.55 99.19 -3.17
CA GLU A 4 18.48 98.19 -4.25
C GLU A 4 19.57 97.10 -4.14
N VAL A 5 20.78 97.48 -3.70
CA VAL A 5 21.88 96.52 -3.50
C VAL A 5 21.57 95.53 -2.38
N LEU A 6 20.92 95.99 -1.30
CA LEU A 6 20.59 95.16 -0.14
C LEU A 6 19.46 94.17 -0.46
N ASP A 7 18.51 94.57 -1.31
CA ASP A 7 17.45 93.69 -1.81
C ASP A 7 18.00 92.58 -2.72
N VAL A 8 18.97 92.89 -3.59
CA VAL A 8 19.65 91.88 -4.42
C VAL A 8 20.45 90.90 -3.56
N VAL A 9 21.14 91.38 -2.51
CA VAL A 9 21.87 90.53 -1.56
C VAL A 9 20.90 89.64 -0.78
N PHE A 10 19.74 90.16 -0.37
CA PHE A 10 18.69 89.37 0.28
C PHE A 10 18.14 88.28 -0.64
N ALA A 11 17.78 88.61 -1.88
CA ALA A 11 17.32 87.62 -2.87
C ALA A 11 18.38 86.54 -3.14
N GLY A 12 19.66 86.92 -3.22
CA GLY A 12 20.78 85.99 -3.31
C GLY A 12 20.89 85.06 -2.09
N ALA A 13 20.74 85.58 -0.88
CA ALA A 13 20.76 84.80 0.35
C ALA A 13 19.62 83.77 0.42
N VAL A 14 18.42 84.15 -0.04
CA VAL A 14 17.26 83.26 -0.14
C VAL A 14 17.52 82.12 -1.14
N LEU A 15 18.06 82.41 -2.32
CA LEU A 15 18.42 81.38 -3.31
C LEU A 15 19.48 80.42 -2.78
N VAL A 16 20.49 80.94 -2.08
CA VAL A 16 21.53 80.12 -1.44
C VAL A 16 20.93 79.20 -0.37
N LEU A 17 19.98 79.68 0.43
CA LEU A 17 19.31 78.90 1.47
C LEU A 17 18.45 77.78 0.89
N PHE A 18 17.62 78.06 -0.12
CA PHE A 18 16.78 77.03 -0.73
C PHE A 18 17.60 76.02 -1.55
N GLY A 19 18.65 76.51 -2.24
CA GLY A 19 19.59 75.65 -2.96
C GLY A 19 20.38 74.73 -2.03
N SER A 20 20.85 75.24 -0.89
CA SER A 20 21.56 74.44 0.11
C SER A 20 20.63 73.42 0.77
N ALA A 21 19.38 73.78 1.08
CA ALA A 21 18.38 72.87 1.64
C ALA A 21 18.09 71.70 0.70
N ALA A 22 17.81 71.96 -0.58
CA ALA A 22 17.59 70.92 -1.59
C ALA A 22 18.82 70.02 -1.75
N ALA A 23 20.02 70.60 -1.76
CA ALA A 23 21.27 69.84 -1.89
C ALA A 23 21.59 68.97 -0.65
N VAL A 24 21.16 69.38 0.55
CA VAL A 24 21.27 68.57 1.78
C VAL A 24 20.35 67.35 1.72
N VAL A 25 19.09 67.55 1.34
CA VAL A 25 18.12 66.44 1.18
C VAL A 25 18.63 65.44 0.13
N ALA A 26 19.14 65.95 -0.99
CA ALA A 26 19.75 65.13 -2.04
C ALA A 26 21.11 64.51 -1.65
N GLY A 27 21.69 64.88 -0.50
CA GLY A 27 22.99 64.38 -0.04
C GLY A 27 24.19 64.83 -0.87
N ARG A 28 24.05 65.84 -1.73
CA ARG A 28 25.08 66.26 -2.71
C ARG A 28 26.04 67.33 -2.19
N LEU A 29 25.72 68.01 -1.10
CA LEU A 29 26.55 69.10 -0.57
C LEU A 29 27.58 68.57 0.44
N SER A 30 28.83 69.05 0.44
CA SER A 30 29.84 68.71 1.46
C SER A 30 29.69 69.58 2.72
N ARG A 31 30.18 69.11 3.89
CA ARG A 31 30.08 69.88 5.15
C ARG A 31 30.81 71.21 5.03
N ALA A 32 31.97 71.18 4.36
CA ALA A 32 32.76 72.37 4.06
C ALA A 32 31.99 73.36 3.16
N ALA A 33 31.28 72.88 2.14
CA ALA A 33 30.46 73.74 1.28
C ALA A 33 29.29 74.41 2.05
N LEU A 34 28.67 73.69 2.98
CA LEU A 34 27.57 74.25 3.78
C LEU A 34 28.06 75.28 4.80
N LEU A 35 29.20 75.02 5.44
CA LEU A 35 29.84 75.97 6.37
C LEU A 35 30.39 77.20 5.66
N THR A 36 30.96 77.05 4.46
CA THR A 36 31.44 78.19 3.66
C THR A 36 30.28 79.06 3.19
N LEU A 37 29.21 78.48 2.65
CA LEU A 37 28.00 79.22 2.26
C LEU A 37 27.34 79.90 3.47
N GLY A 38 27.25 79.22 4.61
CA GLY A 38 26.74 79.81 5.85
C GLY A 38 27.62 80.93 6.38
N GLY A 39 28.94 80.81 6.29
CA GLY A 39 29.89 81.87 6.60
C GLY A 39 29.70 83.10 5.70
N ILE A 40 29.52 82.89 4.39
CA ILE A 40 29.27 83.98 3.43
C ILE A 40 27.96 84.71 3.75
N VAL A 41 26.86 83.98 3.99
CA VAL A 41 25.55 84.58 4.33
C VAL A 41 25.61 85.29 5.69
N SER A 42 26.36 84.77 6.65
CA SER A 42 26.53 85.40 7.97
C SER A 42 27.37 86.68 7.88
N ALA A 43 28.43 86.68 7.06
CA ALA A 43 29.23 87.87 6.79
C ALA A 43 28.41 88.95 6.06
N ALA A 44 27.56 88.55 5.10
CA ALA A 44 26.62 89.45 4.43
C ALA A 44 25.60 90.05 5.41
N ALA A 45 25.11 89.25 6.37
CA ALA A 45 24.21 89.72 7.43
C ALA A 45 24.88 90.79 8.31
N LEU A 46 26.13 90.55 8.73
CA LEU A 46 26.90 91.50 9.53
C LEU A 46 27.15 92.81 8.77
N ALA A 47 27.54 92.71 7.49
CA ALA A 47 27.74 93.88 6.63
C ALA A 47 26.43 94.69 6.44
N ALA A 48 25.29 94.01 6.26
CA ALA A 48 23.98 94.65 6.16
C ALA A 48 23.61 95.44 7.43
N TRP A 49 23.87 94.89 8.62
CA TRP A 49 23.64 95.60 9.89
C TRP A 49 24.58 96.80 10.09
N VAL A 50 25.83 96.71 9.65
CA VAL A 50 26.77 97.85 9.66
C VAL A 50 26.25 98.99 8.77
N VAL A 51 25.70 98.68 7.60
CA VAL A 51 25.09 99.69 6.70
C VAL A 51 23.84 100.32 7.32
N VAL A 52 22.98 99.53 7.98
CA VAL A 52 21.80 100.04 8.70
C VAL A 52 22.19 100.96 9.85
N ALA A 53 23.29 100.65 10.56
CA ALA A 53 23.78 101.48 11.67
C ALA A 53 24.31 102.84 11.21
N LEU A 54 24.88 102.91 9.99
CA LEU A 54 25.41 104.16 9.41
C LEU A 54 24.32 105.07 8.83
N ASP A 55 23.21 104.51 8.35
CA ASP A 55 22.08 105.27 7.79
C ASP A 55 20.75 104.52 8.02
N PRO A 56 20.05 104.82 9.14
CA PRO A 56 18.90 104.05 9.60
C PRO A 56 17.67 104.33 8.74
N GLY A 57 17.31 103.34 7.91
CA GLY A 57 16.10 103.32 7.10
C GLY A 57 15.29 102.04 7.31
N ARG A 58 13.96 102.17 7.39
CA ARG A 58 13.04 101.04 7.65
C ARG A 58 13.17 99.93 6.60
N GLU A 59 13.32 100.28 5.33
CA GLU A 59 13.46 99.31 4.22
C GLU A 59 14.75 98.49 4.35
N ARG A 60 15.86 99.12 4.74
CA ARG A 60 17.16 98.43 4.92
C ARG A 60 17.17 97.52 6.14
N ALA A 61 16.47 97.90 7.20
CA ALA A 61 16.32 97.06 8.39
C ALA A 61 15.54 95.77 8.10
N VAL A 62 14.52 95.82 7.23
CA VAL A 62 13.75 94.64 6.81
C VAL A 62 14.63 93.66 6.02
N ALA A 63 15.40 94.15 5.04
CA ALA A 63 16.30 93.31 4.27
C ALA A 63 17.46 92.73 5.12
N ALA A 64 18.03 93.51 6.05
CA ALA A 64 19.04 93.01 7.00
C ALA A 64 18.49 91.91 7.94
N ALA A 65 17.24 92.05 8.42
CA ALA A 65 16.55 91.03 9.19
C ALA A 65 16.25 89.77 8.36
N GLY A 66 15.93 89.93 7.08
CA GLY A 66 15.76 88.80 6.16
C GLY A 66 17.04 87.98 6.00
N ILE A 67 18.20 88.64 5.88
CA ILE A 67 19.50 87.97 5.74
C ILE A 67 19.91 87.27 7.05
N THR A 68 19.62 87.82 8.22
CA THR A 68 19.89 87.13 9.51
C THR A 68 19.02 85.88 9.71
N VAL A 69 17.75 85.93 9.32
CA VAL A 69 16.88 84.73 9.29
C VAL A 69 17.45 83.68 8.35
N CYS A 70 17.94 84.08 7.17
CA CYS A 70 18.59 83.16 6.24
C CYS A 70 19.87 82.53 6.83
N ALA A 71 20.69 83.31 7.53
CA ALA A 71 21.88 82.80 8.22
C ALA A 71 21.52 81.78 9.32
N ALA A 72 20.49 82.06 10.12
CA ALA A 72 20.02 81.14 11.16
C ALA A 72 19.43 79.84 10.57
N ALA A 73 18.65 79.94 9.49
CA ALA A 73 18.12 78.78 8.78
C ALA A 73 19.24 77.91 8.17
N GLN A 74 20.31 78.54 7.67
CA GLN A 74 21.49 77.82 7.15
C GLN A 74 22.22 77.03 8.24
N LEU A 75 22.26 77.52 9.48
CA LEU A 75 22.77 76.74 10.63
C LEU A 75 21.87 75.54 10.95
N GLY A 76 20.55 75.70 10.84
CA GLY A 76 19.58 74.61 10.96
C GLY A 76 19.83 73.47 9.95
N LEU A 77 20.25 73.81 8.72
CA LEU A 77 20.59 72.81 7.70
C LEU A 77 21.83 71.95 8.05
N VAL A 78 22.76 72.47 8.86
CA VAL A 78 23.88 71.66 9.37
C VAL A 78 23.38 70.55 10.29
N ILE A 79 22.41 70.87 11.17
CA ILE A 79 21.80 69.91 12.08
C ILE A 79 20.96 68.89 11.30
N LEU A 80 20.13 69.36 10.36
CA LEU A 80 19.31 68.50 9.52
C LEU A 80 20.15 67.48 8.75
N ARG A 81 21.28 67.91 8.16
CA ARG A 81 22.21 67.02 7.48
C ARG A 81 22.74 65.93 8.41
N ARG A 82 23.11 66.28 9.65
CA ARG A 82 23.63 65.32 10.62
C ARG A 82 22.59 64.26 10.94
N LEU A 83 21.33 64.65 11.14
CA LEU A 83 20.23 63.70 11.37
C LEU A 83 19.98 62.80 10.16
N VAL A 84 20.03 63.34 8.94
CA VAL A 84 19.87 62.53 7.71
C VAL A 84 21.03 61.55 7.52
N GLN A 85 22.26 61.94 7.83
CA GLN A 85 23.42 61.02 7.78
C GLN A 85 23.31 59.94 8.84
N GLN A 86 22.95 60.30 10.07
CA GLN A 86 22.73 59.35 11.15
C GLN A 86 21.60 58.36 10.82
N GLY A 87 20.52 58.83 10.18
CA GLY A 87 19.45 57.95 9.68
C GLY A 87 19.95 56.95 8.65
N ARG A 88 20.75 57.40 7.66
CA ARG A 88 21.35 56.51 6.64
C ARG A 88 22.32 55.50 7.22
N ASP A 89 23.10 55.87 8.23
CA ASP A 89 24.03 54.95 8.90
C ASP A 89 23.27 53.87 9.69
N VAL A 90 22.14 54.23 10.31
CA VAL A 90 21.23 53.27 10.98
C VAL A 90 20.55 52.37 9.95
N ASP A 91 20.06 52.91 8.84
CA ASP A 91 19.45 52.10 7.77
C ASP A 91 20.47 51.11 7.18
N ALA A 92 21.72 51.53 7.00
CA ALA A 92 22.79 50.67 6.51
C ALA A 92 23.14 49.55 7.51
N SER A 93 23.18 49.84 8.82
CA SER A 93 23.44 48.81 9.83
C SER A 93 22.26 47.84 9.99
N LEU A 94 21.02 48.32 9.87
CA LEU A 94 19.82 47.48 9.84
C LEU A 94 19.79 46.58 8.61
N ALA A 95 20.17 47.09 7.43
CA ALA A 95 20.28 46.30 6.21
C ALA A 95 21.35 45.21 6.36
N ALA A 96 22.53 45.55 6.87
CA ALA A 96 23.59 44.58 7.12
C ALA A 96 23.20 43.50 8.14
N ALA A 97 22.55 43.89 9.25
CA ALA A 97 22.05 42.95 10.25
C ALA A 97 20.95 42.03 9.69
N ARG A 98 20.10 42.55 8.79
CA ARG A 98 19.08 41.76 8.11
C ARG A 98 19.69 40.75 7.14
N ASP A 99 20.68 41.15 6.36
CA ASP A 99 21.40 40.26 5.46
C ASP A 99 22.12 39.13 6.22
N GLU A 100 22.73 39.45 7.38
CA GLU A 100 23.35 38.46 8.26
C GLU A 100 22.32 37.48 8.83
N LEU A 101 21.16 37.98 9.25
CA LEU A 101 20.06 37.14 9.74
C LEU A 101 19.49 36.24 8.64
N ASP A 102 19.27 36.76 7.45
CA ASP A 102 18.79 35.98 6.29
C ASP A 102 19.81 34.90 5.90
N ALA A 103 21.10 35.21 5.94
CA ALA A 103 22.17 34.23 5.71
C ALA A 103 22.20 33.13 6.79
N LEU A 104 22.03 33.48 8.06
CA LEU A 104 21.97 32.53 9.17
C LEU A 104 20.74 31.62 9.05
N VAL A 105 19.57 32.20 8.79
CA VAL A 105 18.32 31.45 8.59
C VAL A 105 18.48 30.47 7.44
N ARG A 106 19.01 30.92 6.30
CA ARG A 106 19.25 30.05 5.15
C ARG A 106 20.17 28.88 5.50
N ARG A 107 21.29 29.16 6.16
CA ARG A 107 22.24 28.12 6.60
C ARG A 107 21.59 27.12 7.55
N GLU A 108 20.80 27.57 8.51
CA GLU A 108 20.11 26.68 9.44
C GLU A 108 19.03 25.85 8.72
N THR A 109 18.29 26.44 7.78
CA THR A 109 17.31 25.68 6.98
C THR A 109 17.97 24.58 6.13
N GLU A 110 19.12 24.87 5.51
CA GLU A 110 19.89 23.90 4.72
C GLU A 110 20.46 22.78 5.62
N ASN A 111 20.98 23.15 6.80
CA ASN A 111 21.46 22.17 7.79
C ASN A 111 20.34 21.25 8.28
N ARG A 112 19.17 21.81 8.62
CA ARG A 112 18.01 21.05 9.09
C ARG A 112 17.43 20.17 8.00
N ALA A 113 17.39 20.63 6.75
CA ALA A 113 17.01 19.79 5.61
C ALA A 113 17.96 18.58 5.47
N ALA A 114 19.27 18.80 5.55
CA ALA A 114 20.26 17.72 5.47
C ALA A 114 20.17 16.73 6.65
N GLU A 115 19.88 17.22 7.86
CA GLU A 115 19.64 16.38 9.05
C GLU A 115 18.37 15.52 8.87
N LEU A 116 17.28 16.12 8.37
CA LEU A 116 16.05 15.41 8.06
C LEU A 116 16.25 14.36 6.97
N GLU A 117 17.02 14.63 5.93
CA GLU A 117 17.35 13.63 4.90
C GLU A 117 18.17 12.45 5.47
N ARG A 118 19.15 12.73 6.33
CA ARG A 118 19.94 11.67 7.00
C ARG A 118 19.09 10.80 7.93
N THR A 119 18.20 11.41 8.71
CA THR A 119 17.28 10.66 9.58
C THR A 119 16.26 9.86 8.78
N LEU A 120 15.73 10.41 7.67
CA LEU A 120 14.82 9.70 6.77
C LEU A 120 15.50 8.53 6.06
N THR A 121 16.73 8.71 5.57
CA THR A 121 17.49 7.62 4.92
C THR A 121 17.79 6.49 5.91
N LEU A 122 18.16 6.83 7.15
CA LEU A 122 18.37 5.84 8.21
C LEU A 122 17.06 5.12 8.59
N ALA A 123 15.96 5.85 8.75
CA ALA A 123 14.65 5.27 9.04
C ALA A 123 14.17 4.35 7.90
N ARG A 124 14.37 4.74 6.64
CA ARG A 124 14.06 3.90 5.47
C ARG A 124 14.92 2.63 5.43
N ALA A 125 16.22 2.74 5.71
CA ALA A 125 17.12 1.59 5.78
C ALA A 125 16.70 0.62 6.90
N GLN A 126 16.32 1.15 8.07
CA GLN A 126 15.81 0.36 9.19
C GLN A 126 14.48 -0.33 8.85
N SER A 127 13.54 0.37 8.20
CA SER A 127 12.27 -0.24 7.79
C SER A 127 12.47 -1.35 6.74
N LEU A 128 13.38 -1.15 5.78
CA LEU A 128 13.71 -2.17 4.78
C LEU A 128 14.40 -3.37 5.42
N SER A 129 15.33 -3.15 6.36
CA SER A 129 15.96 -4.23 7.11
C SER A 129 14.95 -5.06 7.89
N ARG A 130 14.02 -4.38 8.57
CA ARG A 130 12.94 -5.06 9.31
C ARG A 130 12.03 -5.87 8.39
N LEU A 131 11.68 -5.32 7.23
CA LEU A 131 10.87 -6.05 6.24
C LEU A 131 11.60 -7.30 5.73
N VAL A 132 12.90 -7.22 5.44
CA VAL A 132 13.71 -8.37 5.01
C VAL A 132 13.79 -9.44 6.10
N GLU A 133 13.88 -9.03 7.37
CA GLU A 133 13.88 -9.95 8.51
C GLU A 133 12.53 -10.66 8.68
N GLU A 134 11.42 -9.94 8.54
CA GLU A 134 10.07 -10.54 8.54
C GLU A 134 9.84 -11.47 7.34
N GLU A 135 10.34 -11.11 6.14
CA GLU A 135 10.28 -12.00 4.96
C GLU A 135 11.08 -13.28 5.18
N ARG A 136 12.29 -13.19 5.77
CA ARG A 136 13.07 -14.38 6.15
C ARG A 136 12.34 -15.24 7.17
N ARG A 137 11.71 -14.61 8.17
CA ARG A 137 10.91 -15.30 9.17
C ARG A 137 9.72 -16.01 8.55
N MET A 138 8.94 -15.32 7.71
CA MET A 138 7.79 -15.91 7.00
C MET A 138 8.23 -17.04 6.05
N ALA A 139 9.37 -16.90 5.38
CA ALA A 139 9.92 -17.96 4.53
C ALA A 139 10.31 -19.19 5.35
N GLU A 140 10.92 -19.00 6.53
CA GLU A 140 11.27 -20.11 7.41
C GLU A 140 10.02 -20.77 8.03
N GLU A 141 9.03 -19.98 8.46
CA GLU A 141 7.73 -20.48 8.93
C GLU A 141 7.02 -21.30 7.83
N ARG A 142 7.02 -20.81 6.59
CA ARG A 142 6.49 -21.57 5.43
C ARG A 142 7.28 -22.84 5.17
N ARG A 143 8.62 -22.80 5.24
CA ARG A 143 9.48 -23.97 5.06
C ARG A 143 9.20 -25.04 6.10
N VAL A 144 9.06 -24.66 7.37
CA VAL A 144 8.70 -25.55 8.47
C VAL A 144 7.30 -26.14 8.24
N ALA A 145 6.32 -25.32 7.89
CA ALA A 145 4.96 -25.78 7.63
C ALA A 145 4.87 -26.76 6.44
N VAL A 146 5.65 -26.52 5.37
CA VAL A 146 5.72 -27.43 4.23
C VAL A 146 6.36 -28.76 4.63
N ASN A 147 7.48 -28.72 5.37
CA ASN A 147 8.16 -29.94 5.84
C ASN A 147 7.26 -30.76 6.79
N GLU A 148 6.47 -30.09 7.62
CA GLU A 148 5.51 -30.77 8.49
C GLU A 148 4.36 -31.41 7.72
N ARG A 149 3.80 -30.73 6.71
CA ARG A 149 2.81 -31.32 5.80
C ARG A 149 3.37 -32.49 5.01
N GLU A 150 4.63 -32.41 4.56
CA GLU A 150 5.32 -33.49 3.87
C GLU A 150 5.49 -34.72 4.77
N ARG A 151 5.89 -34.52 6.04
CA ARG A 151 5.97 -35.61 7.03
C ARG A 151 4.62 -36.26 7.28
N GLN A 152 3.57 -35.47 7.42
CA GLN A 152 2.20 -35.98 7.61
C GLN A 152 1.74 -36.79 6.39
N ALA A 153 1.90 -36.25 5.19
CA ALA A 153 1.56 -36.95 3.95
C ALA A 153 2.36 -38.25 3.78
N ASN A 154 3.66 -38.24 4.09
CA ASN A 154 4.50 -39.44 4.05
C ASN A 154 4.08 -40.49 5.09
N ALA A 155 3.68 -40.06 6.28
CA ALA A 155 3.16 -40.96 7.31
C ALA A 155 1.83 -41.60 6.89
N GLU A 156 0.90 -40.83 6.34
CA GLU A 156 -0.38 -41.32 5.79
C GLU A 156 -0.14 -42.29 4.62
N LEU A 157 0.76 -41.95 3.69
CA LEU A 157 1.14 -42.85 2.60
C LEU A 157 1.77 -44.14 3.13
N GLY A 158 2.66 -44.07 4.13
CA GLY A 158 3.22 -45.26 4.79
C GLY A 158 2.15 -46.13 5.44
N GLU A 159 1.18 -45.54 6.12
CA GLU A 159 0.05 -46.27 6.73
C GLU A 159 -0.82 -46.93 5.66
N THR A 160 -1.12 -46.22 4.55
CA THR A 160 -1.91 -46.81 3.46
C THR A 160 -1.17 -47.97 2.78
N LEU A 161 0.15 -47.85 2.57
CA LEU A 161 0.97 -48.91 2.00
C LEU A 161 1.02 -50.14 2.91
N THR A 162 1.19 -49.97 4.22
CA THR A 162 1.18 -51.09 5.18
C THR A 162 -0.20 -51.78 5.23
N LYS A 163 -1.30 -51.02 5.15
CA LYS A 163 -2.66 -51.58 5.02
C LYS A 163 -2.84 -52.38 3.72
N ILE A 164 -2.35 -51.86 2.59
CA ILE A 164 -2.40 -52.55 1.30
C ILE A 164 -1.55 -53.82 1.34
N GLN A 165 -0.33 -53.76 1.87
CA GLN A 165 0.54 -54.92 2.04
C GLN A 165 -0.11 -55.99 2.93
N ALA A 166 -0.71 -55.61 4.07
CA ALA A 166 -1.44 -56.53 4.94
C ALA A 166 -2.63 -57.18 4.22
N ARG A 167 -3.40 -56.41 3.42
CA ARG A 167 -4.51 -56.93 2.62
C ARG A 167 -4.05 -57.91 1.55
N ILE A 168 -2.95 -57.61 0.84
CA ILE A 168 -2.36 -58.51 -0.15
C ILE A 168 -1.88 -59.78 0.53
N GLY A 169 -1.16 -59.67 1.66
CA GLY A 169 -0.71 -60.83 2.44
C GLY A 169 -1.87 -61.72 2.90
N ALA A 170 -2.95 -61.13 3.40
CA ALA A 170 -4.15 -61.87 3.78
C ALA A 170 -4.78 -62.60 2.58
N ARG A 171 -4.90 -61.92 1.42
CA ARG A 171 -5.47 -62.51 0.21
C ARG A 171 -4.60 -63.61 -0.39
N LEU A 172 -3.27 -63.47 -0.34
CA LEU A 172 -2.34 -64.53 -0.72
C LEU A 172 -2.43 -65.73 0.23
N GLY A 173 -2.61 -65.49 1.53
CA GLY A 173 -2.85 -66.54 2.52
C GLY A 173 -4.15 -67.31 2.25
N GLU A 174 -5.24 -66.59 1.95
CA GLU A 174 -6.53 -67.17 1.56
C GLU A 174 -6.40 -68.02 0.29
N TRP A 175 -5.77 -67.48 -0.77
CA TRP A 175 -5.51 -68.24 -1.99
C TRP A 175 -4.64 -69.48 -1.77
N THR A 176 -3.64 -69.39 -0.89
CA THR A 176 -2.80 -70.54 -0.54
C THR A 176 -3.64 -71.62 0.17
N ALA A 177 -4.53 -71.22 1.08
CA ALA A 177 -5.42 -72.14 1.78
C ALA A 177 -6.45 -72.78 0.82
N ASP A 178 -6.98 -72.01 -0.12
CA ASP A 178 -7.91 -72.52 -1.14
C ASP A 178 -7.21 -73.48 -2.11
N LEU A 179 -5.99 -73.17 -2.53
CA LEU A 179 -5.18 -74.09 -3.34
C LEU A 179 -4.90 -75.39 -2.59
N GLN A 180 -4.50 -75.32 -1.32
CA GLN A 180 -4.32 -76.52 -0.49
C GLN A 180 -5.61 -77.33 -0.33
N ARG A 181 -6.76 -76.66 -0.19
CA ARG A 181 -8.06 -77.34 -0.10
C ARG A 181 -8.41 -78.03 -1.42
N SER A 182 -8.17 -77.37 -2.55
CA SER A 182 -8.38 -77.96 -3.88
C SER A 182 -7.44 -79.14 -4.16
N ASP A 183 -6.18 -79.07 -3.71
CA ASP A 183 -5.20 -80.16 -3.82
C ASP A 183 -5.60 -81.37 -2.97
N GLN A 184 -6.09 -81.14 -1.75
CA GLN A 184 -6.64 -82.19 -0.88
C GLN A 184 -7.90 -82.81 -1.48
N GLU A 185 -8.80 -82.01 -2.04
CA GLU A 185 -10.02 -82.50 -2.69
C GLU A 185 -9.68 -83.31 -3.94
N LEU A 186 -8.78 -82.84 -4.79
CA LEU A 186 -8.29 -83.58 -5.96
C LEU A 186 -7.61 -84.88 -5.55
N SER A 187 -6.78 -84.85 -4.51
CA SER A 187 -6.13 -86.05 -3.96
C SER A 187 -7.16 -87.07 -3.44
N ALA A 188 -8.22 -86.61 -2.77
CA ALA A 188 -9.32 -87.46 -2.33
C ALA A 188 -10.12 -88.03 -3.51
N GLN A 189 -10.38 -87.23 -4.54
CA GLN A 189 -11.04 -87.71 -5.77
C GLN A 189 -10.19 -88.78 -6.47
N ILE A 190 -8.88 -88.57 -6.60
CA ILE A 190 -7.94 -89.56 -7.16
C ILE A 190 -7.95 -90.84 -6.34
N ALA A 191 -7.89 -90.74 -5.00
CA ALA A 191 -7.96 -91.90 -4.11
C ALA A 191 -9.28 -92.68 -4.27
N SER A 192 -10.41 -91.98 -4.37
CA SER A 192 -11.72 -92.61 -4.57
C SER A 192 -11.86 -93.27 -5.95
N LEU A 193 -11.32 -92.64 -7.02
CA LEU A 193 -11.27 -93.21 -8.36
C LEU A 193 -10.40 -94.47 -8.39
N ARG A 194 -9.24 -94.43 -7.73
CA ARG A 194 -8.38 -95.60 -7.56
C ARG A 194 -9.11 -96.72 -6.83
N GLN A 195 -9.77 -96.43 -5.72
CA GLN A 195 -10.56 -97.42 -4.97
C GLN A 195 -11.68 -98.01 -5.84
N ARG A 196 -12.35 -97.18 -6.65
CA ARG A 196 -13.40 -97.64 -7.57
C ARG A 196 -12.82 -98.51 -8.69
N GLN A 197 -11.64 -98.18 -9.22
CA GLN A 197 -10.93 -99.04 -10.16
C GLN A 197 -10.52 -100.37 -9.52
N GLU A 198 -9.99 -100.36 -8.29
CA GLU A 198 -9.65 -101.58 -7.54
C GLU A 198 -10.90 -102.44 -7.28
N GLN A 199 -12.04 -101.83 -6.96
CA GLN A 199 -13.32 -102.53 -6.81
C GLN A 199 -13.82 -103.13 -8.14
N LEU A 200 -13.77 -102.38 -9.24
CA LEU A 200 -14.16 -102.88 -10.55
C LEU A 200 -13.22 -103.99 -11.03
N LEU A 201 -11.92 -103.90 -10.74
CA LEU A 201 -10.94 -104.97 -11.02
C LEU A 201 -11.21 -106.20 -10.15
N ALA A 202 -11.54 -106.03 -8.87
CA ALA A 202 -11.91 -107.14 -7.99
C ALA A 202 -13.23 -107.80 -8.43
N GLU A 203 -14.22 -107.01 -8.85
CA GLU A 203 -15.49 -107.53 -9.40
C GLU A 203 -15.24 -108.27 -10.72
N ALA A 204 -14.41 -107.72 -11.61
CA ALA A 204 -14.00 -108.38 -12.85
C ALA A 204 -13.22 -109.67 -12.56
N ALA A 205 -12.31 -109.66 -11.59
CA ALA A 205 -11.57 -110.85 -11.15
C ALA A 205 -12.48 -111.91 -10.53
N ALA A 206 -13.50 -111.52 -9.76
CA ALA A 206 -14.51 -112.43 -9.21
C ALA A 206 -15.43 -113.00 -10.29
N ARG A 207 -15.83 -112.19 -11.29
CA ARG A 207 -16.57 -112.67 -12.47
C ARG A 207 -15.73 -113.62 -13.30
N LEU A 208 -14.46 -113.29 -13.56
CA LEU A 208 -13.52 -114.19 -14.22
C LEU A 208 -13.38 -115.48 -13.41
N GLY A 209 -13.22 -115.41 -12.09
CA GLY A 209 -13.21 -116.56 -11.18
C GLY A 209 -14.42 -117.47 -11.36
N LEU A 210 -15.63 -116.91 -11.29
CA LEU A 210 -16.89 -117.63 -11.53
C LEU A 210 -17.01 -118.17 -12.96
N GLU A 211 -16.51 -117.44 -13.97
CA GLU A 211 -16.47 -117.90 -15.36
C GLU A 211 -15.46 -119.05 -15.52
N THR A 212 -14.32 -119.04 -14.81
CA THR A 212 -13.40 -120.17 -14.75
C THR A 212 -14.02 -121.37 -14.05
N GLU A 213 -14.73 -121.20 -12.92
CA GLU A 213 -15.43 -122.32 -12.26
C GLU A 213 -16.56 -122.86 -13.14
N ARG A 214 -17.26 -122.01 -13.89
CA ARG A 214 -18.22 -122.44 -14.91
C ARG A 214 -17.55 -123.15 -16.08
N LEU A 215 -16.39 -122.68 -16.52
CA LEU A 215 -15.60 -123.35 -17.55
C LEU A 215 -15.02 -124.66 -17.03
N GLU A 216 -14.67 -124.78 -15.76
CA GLU A 216 -14.22 -126.01 -15.11
C GLU A 216 -15.37 -127.00 -14.99
N THR A 217 -16.55 -126.59 -14.54
CA THR A 217 -17.74 -127.46 -14.51
C THR A 217 -18.22 -127.86 -15.91
N VAL A 218 -18.18 -126.95 -16.89
CA VAL A 218 -18.41 -127.28 -18.31
C VAL A 218 -17.28 -128.14 -18.87
N SER A 219 -16.04 -127.96 -18.40
CA SER A 219 -14.89 -128.80 -18.74
C SER A 219 -15.00 -130.17 -18.10
N GLU A 220 -15.57 -130.32 -16.92
CA GLU A 220 -15.86 -131.60 -16.26
C GLU A 220 -17.02 -132.30 -16.98
N GLU A 221 -18.09 -131.59 -17.36
CA GLU A 221 -19.14 -132.12 -18.24
C GLU A 221 -18.58 -132.50 -19.62
N GLN A 222 -17.62 -131.74 -20.15
CA GLN A 222 -16.90 -132.09 -21.36
C GLN A 222 -15.90 -133.23 -21.14
N GLN A 223 -15.30 -133.39 -19.96
CA GLN A 223 -14.44 -134.53 -19.61
C GLN A 223 -15.25 -135.81 -19.45
N ASP A 224 -16.49 -135.74 -18.95
CA ASP A 224 -17.43 -136.86 -18.93
C ASP A 224 -17.92 -137.22 -20.34
N ARG A 225 -18.19 -136.21 -21.19
CA ARG A 225 -18.48 -136.41 -22.62
C ARG A 225 -17.26 -136.89 -23.41
N LEU A 226 -16.06 -136.44 -23.04
CA LEU A 226 -14.77 -136.87 -23.58
C LEU A 226 -14.35 -138.23 -23.04
N ALA A 227 -14.82 -138.68 -21.87
CA ALA A 227 -14.65 -140.04 -21.36
C ALA A 227 -15.57 -141.01 -22.12
N ALA A 228 -16.80 -140.58 -22.43
CA ALA A 228 -17.71 -141.29 -23.34
C ALA A 228 -17.17 -141.35 -24.78
N LEU A 229 -16.56 -140.26 -25.27
CA LEU A 229 -15.82 -140.22 -26.53
C LEU A 229 -14.47 -140.94 -26.44
N ALA A 230 -13.79 -141.02 -25.30
CA ALA A 230 -12.55 -141.77 -25.09
C ALA A 230 -12.81 -143.27 -25.14
N ALA A 231 -13.96 -143.75 -24.68
CA ALA A 231 -14.41 -145.13 -24.92
C ALA A 231 -14.76 -145.42 -26.40
N GLN A 232 -15.04 -144.37 -27.19
CA GLN A 232 -15.18 -144.45 -28.65
C GLN A 232 -13.83 -144.25 -29.38
N PHE A 233 -12.92 -143.44 -28.82
CA PHE A 233 -11.58 -143.19 -29.32
C PHE A 233 -10.59 -144.27 -28.91
N GLU A 234 -10.74 -145.04 -27.85
CA GLU A 234 -9.93 -146.24 -27.60
C GLU A 234 -10.19 -147.31 -28.69
N ARG A 235 -11.36 -147.23 -29.32
CA ARG A 235 -11.75 -148.02 -30.50
C ARG A 235 -11.15 -147.47 -31.80
N VAL A 236 -10.87 -146.17 -31.90
CA VAL A 236 -10.36 -145.48 -33.11
C VAL A 236 -8.84 -145.16 -33.03
N ALA A 237 -8.28 -145.02 -31.84
CA ALA A 237 -6.87 -144.76 -31.52
C ALA A 237 -6.01 -146.01 -31.71
N ARG A 238 -6.61 -147.21 -31.60
CA ARG A 238 -5.95 -148.45 -32.05
C ARG A 238 -5.81 -148.50 -33.58
N GLU A 239 -6.61 -147.72 -34.33
CA GLU A 239 -6.55 -147.58 -35.80
C GLU A 239 -5.74 -146.36 -36.29
N THR A 240 -5.46 -145.36 -35.44
CA THR A 240 -4.75 -144.11 -35.83
C THR A 240 -3.38 -143.91 -35.19
N ALA A 241 -3.03 -144.68 -34.16
CA ALA A 241 -1.70 -144.66 -33.53
C ALA A 241 -0.58 -145.16 -34.46
N GLU A 242 -0.89 -145.90 -35.53
CA GLU A 242 0.09 -146.29 -36.55
C GLU A 242 0.37 -145.17 -37.58
N SER A 243 -0.47 -144.12 -37.67
CA SER A 243 -0.36 -143.12 -38.75
C SER A 243 0.16 -141.74 -38.34
N ALA A 244 0.25 -141.41 -37.04
CA ALA A 244 0.60 -140.05 -36.58
C ALA A 244 2.05 -139.87 -36.12
N HIS A 245 2.81 -140.96 -35.92
CA HIS A 245 4.20 -140.86 -35.46
C HIS A 245 5.18 -140.34 -36.53
N SER A 246 4.78 -140.27 -37.81
CA SER A 246 5.63 -139.77 -38.91
C SER A 246 5.50 -138.28 -39.21
N ALA A 247 4.60 -137.54 -38.54
CA ALA A 247 4.33 -136.13 -38.86
C ALA A 247 4.99 -135.11 -37.92
N ILE A 248 5.50 -135.53 -36.75
CA ILE A 248 5.94 -134.59 -35.70
C ILE A 248 7.36 -134.01 -35.92
N ASP A 249 8.18 -134.60 -36.80
CA ASP A 249 9.54 -134.07 -37.06
C ASP A 249 9.59 -132.89 -38.06
N THR A 250 8.46 -132.46 -38.65
CA THR A 250 8.47 -131.48 -39.75
C THR A 250 8.27 -130.01 -39.32
N HIS A 251 7.78 -129.72 -38.10
CA HIS A 251 7.33 -128.36 -37.72
C HIS A 251 8.25 -127.56 -36.77
N GLU A 252 9.45 -128.04 -36.45
CA GLU A 252 10.43 -127.31 -35.62
C GLU A 252 11.11 -126.13 -36.38
N SER A 253 11.14 -126.15 -37.71
CA SER A 253 11.81 -125.13 -38.54
C SER A 253 10.92 -123.93 -38.90
N GLU A 254 9.61 -124.15 -39.07
CA GLU A 254 8.64 -123.09 -39.39
C GLU A 254 8.36 -122.18 -38.19
N ARG A 255 8.42 -122.72 -36.97
CA ARG A 255 8.24 -121.94 -35.73
C ARG A 255 9.35 -120.91 -35.52
N ARG A 256 10.59 -121.24 -35.88
CA ARG A 256 11.74 -120.31 -35.76
C ARG A 256 11.63 -119.17 -36.76
N ARG A 257 11.12 -119.44 -37.98
CA ARG A 257 10.90 -118.43 -39.03
C ARG A 257 9.79 -117.44 -38.67
N ALA A 258 8.68 -117.91 -38.10
CA ALA A 258 7.57 -117.06 -37.68
C ALA A 258 7.95 -116.11 -36.51
N LEU A 259 8.78 -116.57 -35.57
CA LEU A 259 9.26 -115.72 -34.46
C LEU A 259 10.23 -114.63 -34.93
N GLN A 260 11.04 -114.89 -35.94
CA GLN A 260 11.96 -113.91 -36.53
C GLN A 260 11.21 -112.83 -37.33
N GLU A 261 10.18 -113.22 -38.07
CA GLU A 261 9.31 -112.28 -38.81
C GLU A 261 8.51 -111.35 -37.88
N VAL A 262 8.03 -111.86 -36.74
CA VAL A 262 7.35 -111.04 -35.72
C VAL A 262 8.33 -110.06 -35.05
N ALA A 263 9.56 -110.48 -34.78
CA ALA A 263 10.60 -109.60 -34.21
C ALA A 263 11.03 -108.49 -35.17
N GLU A 264 11.10 -108.76 -36.48
CA GLU A 264 11.38 -107.75 -37.50
C GLU A 264 10.22 -106.75 -37.63
N ARG A 265 8.97 -107.23 -37.69
CA ARG A 265 7.78 -106.36 -37.72
C ARG A 265 7.68 -105.44 -36.50
N LEU A 266 8.08 -105.90 -35.32
CA LEU A 266 8.11 -105.08 -34.12
C LEU A 266 9.17 -103.98 -34.21
N ARG A 267 10.38 -104.28 -34.70
CA ARG A 267 11.44 -103.29 -34.88
C ARG A 267 11.09 -102.24 -35.94
N GLU A 268 10.40 -102.66 -36.99
CA GLU A 268 9.92 -101.77 -38.06
C GLU A 268 8.84 -100.82 -37.54
N ARG A 269 7.86 -101.33 -36.78
CA ARG A 269 6.85 -100.51 -36.10
C ARG A 269 7.43 -99.56 -35.07
N GLU A 270 8.45 -100.00 -34.33
CA GLU A 270 9.13 -99.17 -33.32
C GLU A 270 9.89 -98.00 -33.97
N ARG A 271 10.51 -98.22 -35.14
CA ARG A 271 11.12 -97.14 -35.93
C ARG A 271 10.07 -96.18 -36.47
N GLU A 272 8.99 -96.69 -37.07
CA GLU A 272 7.90 -95.85 -37.60
C GLU A 272 7.26 -94.99 -36.49
N LEU A 273 7.05 -95.56 -35.30
CA LEU A 273 6.52 -94.81 -34.15
C LEU A 273 7.50 -93.73 -33.65
N ARG A 274 8.80 -94.02 -33.60
CA ARG A 274 9.80 -92.99 -33.22
C ARG A 274 9.86 -91.84 -34.22
N GLU A 275 9.78 -92.14 -35.51
CA GLU A 275 9.78 -91.11 -36.56
C GLU A 275 8.52 -90.26 -36.52
N ARG A 276 7.35 -90.86 -36.29
CA ARG A 276 6.09 -90.12 -36.09
C ARG A 276 6.12 -89.24 -34.83
N ILE A 277 6.61 -89.76 -33.71
CA ILE A 277 6.76 -88.99 -32.48
C ILE A 277 7.70 -87.80 -32.71
N GLY A 278 8.86 -88.02 -33.35
CA GLY A 278 9.80 -86.93 -33.65
C GLY A 278 9.21 -85.86 -34.58
N ALA A 279 8.39 -86.26 -35.56
CA ALA A 279 7.69 -85.32 -36.45
C ALA A 279 6.60 -84.53 -35.70
N GLU A 280 5.77 -85.19 -34.89
CA GLU A 280 4.73 -84.54 -34.10
C GLU A 280 5.30 -83.61 -33.01
N GLU A 281 6.39 -83.99 -32.37
CA GLU A 281 7.10 -83.14 -31.39
C GLU A 281 7.66 -81.87 -32.05
N ALA A 282 8.30 -82.00 -33.23
CA ALA A 282 8.81 -80.85 -33.98
C ALA A 282 7.67 -79.90 -34.43
N GLU A 283 6.54 -80.46 -34.87
CA GLU A 283 5.37 -79.69 -35.29
C GLU A 283 4.64 -79.03 -34.10
N ALA A 284 4.61 -79.69 -32.94
CA ALA A 284 4.09 -79.12 -31.70
C ALA A 284 4.96 -77.95 -31.21
N ILE A 285 6.29 -78.10 -31.23
CA ILE A 285 7.23 -77.02 -30.87
C ILE A 285 7.06 -75.82 -31.79
N GLN A 286 6.94 -76.02 -33.11
CA GLN A 286 6.70 -74.92 -34.05
C GLN A 286 5.36 -74.22 -33.81
N ARG A 287 4.27 -74.97 -33.57
CA ARG A 287 2.96 -74.37 -33.23
C ARG A 287 3.01 -73.57 -31.95
N ILE A 288 3.70 -74.08 -30.92
CA ILE A 288 3.85 -73.39 -29.63
C ILE A 288 4.66 -72.09 -29.80
N GLN A 289 5.78 -72.14 -30.51
CA GLN A 289 6.61 -70.94 -30.75
C GLN A 289 5.87 -69.87 -31.58
N ALA A 290 5.16 -70.27 -32.63
CA ALA A 290 4.35 -69.35 -33.42
C ALA A 290 3.18 -68.76 -32.60
N GLY A 291 2.53 -69.59 -31.77
CA GLY A 291 1.47 -69.17 -30.85
C GLY A 291 1.97 -68.15 -29.81
N PHE A 292 3.15 -68.38 -29.22
CA PHE A 292 3.75 -67.45 -28.27
C PHE A 292 4.11 -66.11 -28.93
N ALA A 293 4.73 -66.12 -30.11
CA ALA A 293 5.08 -64.90 -30.82
C ALA A 293 3.84 -64.05 -31.18
N ASP A 294 2.73 -64.69 -31.54
CA ASP A 294 1.48 -63.99 -31.87
C ASP A 294 0.76 -63.47 -30.62
N VAL A 295 0.77 -64.23 -29.51
CA VAL A 295 0.26 -63.76 -28.21
C VAL A 295 1.07 -62.59 -27.69
N GLU A 296 2.40 -62.64 -27.79
CA GLU A 296 3.30 -61.56 -27.36
C GLU A 296 3.03 -60.27 -28.17
N ARG A 297 2.89 -60.38 -29.50
CA ARG A 297 2.49 -59.24 -30.35
C ARG A 297 1.15 -58.65 -29.93
N ARG A 298 0.12 -59.49 -29.73
CA ARG A 298 -1.21 -59.02 -29.31
C ARG A 298 -1.16 -58.35 -27.94
N GLN A 299 -0.41 -58.89 -26.99
CA GLN A 299 -0.25 -58.29 -25.66
C GLN A 299 0.49 -56.96 -25.71
N ILE A 300 1.56 -56.83 -26.50
CA ILE A 300 2.29 -55.57 -26.70
C ILE A 300 1.39 -54.51 -27.34
N ASP A 301 0.63 -54.87 -28.38
CA ASP A 301 -0.29 -53.94 -29.05
C ASP A 301 -1.48 -53.54 -28.17
N GLN A 302 -1.95 -54.44 -27.31
CA GLN A 302 -3.01 -54.16 -26.34
C GLN A 302 -2.50 -53.24 -25.23
N LEU A 303 -1.29 -53.49 -24.70
CA LEU A 303 -0.63 -52.60 -23.74
C LEU A 303 -0.38 -51.22 -24.34
N LYS A 304 0.15 -51.13 -25.57
CA LYS A 304 0.30 -49.85 -26.29
C LYS A 304 -1.03 -49.11 -26.39
N ARG A 305 -2.09 -49.76 -26.86
CA ARG A 305 -3.42 -49.13 -26.98
C ARG A 305 -4.00 -48.69 -25.65
N ILE A 306 -3.78 -49.44 -24.58
CA ILE A 306 -4.23 -49.06 -23.23
C ILE A 306 -3.43 -47.84 -22.76
N VAL A 307 -2.11 -47.87 -22.86
CA VAL A 307 -1.21 -46.78 -22.45
C VAL A 307 -1.49 -45.49 -23.22
N GLU A 308 -1.69 -45.59 -24.53
CA GLU A 308 -1.96 -44.43 -25.38
C GLU A 308 -3.34 -43.83 -25.09
N ARG A 309 -4.33 -44.69 -24.83
CA ARG A 309 -5.67 -44.26 -24.40
C ARG A 309 -5.66 -43.65 -23.01
N THR A 310 -4.97 -44.25 -22.04
CA THR A 310 -4.88 -43.69 -20.68
C THR A 310 -4.04 -42.42 -20.68
N SER A 311 -2.94 -42.34 -21.43
CA SER A 311 -2.13 -41.12 -21.57
C SER A 311 -2.94 -39.97 -22.19
N SER A 312 -3.65 -40.22 -23.29
CA SER A 312 -4.53 -39.22 -23.92
C SER A 312 -5.66 -38.80 -22.98
N SER A 313 -6.31 -39.77 -22.31
CA SER A 313 -7.38 -39.50 -21.35
C SER A 313 -6.89 -38.68 -20.14
N PHE A 314 -5.71 -39.00 -19.62
CA PHE A 314 -5.12 -38.31 -18.47
C PHE A 314 -4.69 -36.89 -18.87
N SER A 315 -4.11 -36.71 -20.07
CA SER A 315 -3.75 -35.40 -20.60
C SER A 315 -4.98 -34.51 -20.82
N GLU A 316 -6.07 -35.03 -21.39
CA GLU A 316 -7.33 -34.29 -21.54
C GLU A 316 -7.96 -33.93 -20.18
N ALA A 317 -7.98 -34.89 -19.24
CA ALA A 317 -8.51 -34.67 -17.90
C ALA A 317 -7.72 -33.59 -17.16
N LEU A 318 -6.39 -33.64 -17.19
CA LEU A 318 -5.52 -32.61 -16.63
C LEU A 318 -5.76 -31.26 -17.29
N THR A 319 -5.87 -31.20 -18.62
CA THR A 319 -6.08 -29.93 -19.34
C THR A 319 -7.41 -29.28 -18.96
N ARG A 320 -8.48 -30.07 -18.81
CA ARG A 320 -9.78 -29.57 -18.33
C ARG A 320 -9.71 -29.11 -16.87
N GLN A 321 -9.10 -29.91 -16.00
CA GLN A 321 -8.97 -29.59 -14.57
C GLN A 321 -8.13 -28.32 -14.35
N PHE A 322 -6.99 -28.19 -15.05
CA PHE A 322 -6.19 -26.96 -15.03
C PHE A 322 -6.95 -25.76 -15.59
N GLY A 323 -7.71 -25.95 -16.68
CA GLY A 323 -8.54 -24.88 -17.25
C GLY A 323 -9.61 -24.37 -16.28
N GLU A 324 -10.29 -25.27 -15.57
CA GLU A 324 -11.29 -24.89 -14.56
C GLU A 324 -10.66 -24.24 -13.31
N GLU A 325 -9.54 -24.77 -12.82
CA GLU A 325 -8.77 -24.19 -11.71
C GLU A 325 -8.28 -22.77 -12.05
N ILE A 326 -7.73 -22.55 -13.25
CA ILE A 326 -7.29 -21.23 -13.71
C ILE A 326 -8.47 -20.27 -13.81
N LYS A 327 -9.61 -20.73 -14.33
CA LYS A 327 -10.83 -19.91 -14.43
C LYS A 327 -11.34 -19.52 -13.05
N ARG A 328 -11.44 -20.47 -12.12
CA ARG A 328 -11.80 -20.21 -10.71
C ARG A 328 -10.82 -19.24 -10.06
N GLY A 329 -9.51 -19.45 -10.22
CA GLY A 329 -8.48 -18.57 -9.69
C GLY A 329 -8.59 -17.15 -10.23
N ARG A 330 -8.87 -16.98 -11.53
CA ARG A 330 -9.14 -15.66 -12.13
C ARG A 330 -10.40 -15.01 -11.60
N GLU A 331 -11.50 -15.75 -11.49
CA GLU A 331 -12.76 -15.22 -10.96
C GLU A 331 -12.63 -14.81 -9.49
N ASP A 332 -11.93 -15.61 -8.67
CA ASP A 332 -11.71 -15.31 -7.26
C ASP A 332 -10.74 -14.11 -7.08
N ALA A 333 -9.70 -14.02 -7.90
CA ALA A 333 -8.81 -12.86 -7.94
C ALA A 333 -9.55 -11.58 -8.40
N ALA A 334 -10.43 -11.68 -9.40
CA ALA A 334 -11.24 -10.55 -9.85
C ALA A 334 -12.23 -10.09 -8.77
N GLN A 335 -12.87 -11.02 -8.05
CA GLN A 335 -13.75 -10.69 -6.92
C GLN A 335 -12.99 -10.07 -5.75
N ARG A 336 -11.80 -10.58 -5.42
CA ARG A 336 -10.94 -9.96 -4.40
C ARG A 336 -10.55 -8.54 -4.79
N LEU A 337 -10.10 -8.35 -6.03
CA LEU A 337 -9.69 -7.05 -6.53
C LEU A 337 -10.86 -6.06 -6.59
N SER A 338 -12.06 -6.50 -6.97
CA SER A 338 -13.29 -5.69 -6.86
C SER A 338 -13.56 -5.26 -5.42
N ARG A 339 -13.51 -6.18 -4.45
CA ARG A 339 -13.75 -5.84 -3.04
C ARG A 339 -12.67 -4.93 -2.46
N GLU A 340 -11.42 -5.08 -2.90
CA GLU A 340 -10.32 -4.20 -2.50
C GLU A 340 -10.46 -2.81 -3.12
N LEU A 341 -10.86 -2.71 -4.39
CA LEU A 341 -11.19 -1.43 -5.03
C LEU A 341 -12.36 -0.74 -4.33
N ASP A 342 -13.44 -1.47 -4.01
CA ASP A 342 -14.59 -0.91 -3.30
C ASP A 342 -14.18 -0.37 -1.92
N ARG A 343 -13.37 -1.15 -1.17
CA ARG A 343 -12.81 -0.69 0.12
C ARG A 343 -11.90 0.52 -0.03
N ALA A 344 -11.05 0.55 -1.05
CA ALA A 344 -10.16 1.67 -1.32
C ALA A 344 -10.96 2.93 -1.67
N VAL A 345 -11.99 2.81 -2.52
CA VAL A 345 -12.91 3.90 -2.87
C VAL A 345 -13.64 4.40 -1.62
N GLU A 346 -14.12 3.51 -0.77
CA GLU A 346 -14.79 3.89 0.48
C GLU A 346 -13.82 4.62 1.43
N HIS A 347 -12.59 4.13 1.59
CA HIS A 347 -11.54 4.79 2.36
C HIS A 347 -11.21 6.18 1.81
N PHE A 348 -10.96 6.30 0.50
CA PHE A 348 -10.70 7.58 -0.14
C PHE A 348 -11.89 8.54 0.00
N SER A 349 -13.13 8.06 -0.06
CA SER A 349 -14.30 8.91 0.14
C SER A 349 -14.37 9.46 1.56
N ARG A 350 -14.09 8.63 2.57
CA ARG A 350 -14.08 9.05 3.99
C ARG A 350 -12.92 9.99 4.28
N GLU A 351 -11.75 9.72 3.72
CA GLU A 351 -10.56 10.55 3.87
C GLU A 351 -10.75 11.90 3.16
N ALA A 352 -11.33 11.91 1.95
CA ALA A 352 -11.72 13.14 1.27
C ALA A 352 -12.79 13.93 2.04
N GLN A 353 -13.80 13.26 2.61
CA GLN A 353 -14.80 13.90 3.48
C GLN A 353 -14.15 14.49 4.73
N SER A 354 -13.21 13.77 5.36
CA SER A 354 -12.46 14.25 6.52
C SER A 354 -11.61 15.48 6.18
N VAL A 355 -10.84 15.43 5.10
CA VAL A 355 -10.01 16.55 4.64
C VAL A 355 -10.87 17.74 4.22
N LEU A 356 -12.03 17.51 3.59
CA LEU A 356 -12.99 18.57 3.28
C LEU A 356 -13.60 19.17 4.54
N ALA A 357 -13.95 18.36 5.54
CA ALA A 357 -14.45 18.85 6.83
C ALA A 357 -13.37 19.66 7.57
N GLU A 358 -12.12 19.20 7.56
CA GLU A 358 -10.99 19.91 8.17
C GLU A 358 -10.69 21.22 7.44
N ARG A 359 -10.71 21.24 6.10
CA ARG A 359 -10.58 22.49 5.32
C ARG A 359 -11.76 23.42 5.53
N LEU A 360 -12.99 22.92 5.61
CA LEU A 360 -14.16 23.76 5.91
C LEU A 360 -14.08 24.34 7.32
N ALA A 361 -13.64 23.55 8.31
CA ALA A 361 -13.39 24.04 9.66
C ALA A 361 -12.29 25.11 9.67
N HIS A 362 -11.19 24.88 8.97
CA HIS A 362 -10.08 25.83 8.89
C HIS A 362 -10.46 27.10 8.12
N VAL A 363 -11.29 27.02 7.08
CA VAL A 363 -11.83 28.17 6.36
C VAL A 363 -12.88 28.90 7.19
N ALA A 364 -13.71 28.18 7.95
CA ALA A 364 -14.68 28.77 8.88
C ALA A 364 -13.96 29.50 10.01
N ASP A 365 -12.88 28.94 10.56
CA ASP A 365 -12.09 29.55 11.64
C ASP A 365 -11.28 30.75 11.12
N ALA A 366 -10.64 30.62 9.95
CA ALA A 366 -9.97 31.74 9.29
C ALA A 366 -10.96 32.85 8.88
N GLY A 367 -12.17 32.47 8.44
CA GLY A 367 -13.26 33.38 8.15
C GLY A 367 -13.79 34.08 9.39
N GLY A 368 -13.96 33.34 10.49
CA GLY A 368 -14.35 33.82 11.82
C GLY A 368 -13.34 34.83 12.36
N GLN A 369 -12.05 34.50 12.39
CA GLN A 369 -10.99 35.41 12.83
C GLN A 369 -10.88 36.67 11.95
N ARG A 370 -11.19 36.57 10.65
CA ARG A 370 -11.17 37.72 9.74
C ARG A 370 -12.40 38.60 9.91
N LEU A 371 -13.56 38.01 10.17
CA LEU A 371 -14.78 38.72 10.56
C LEU A 371 -14.61 39.40 11.92
N GLU A 372 -14.05 38.70 12.90
CA GLU A 372 -13.75 39.24 14.22
C GLU A 372 -12.76 40.41 14.15
N ARG A 373 -11.69 40.29 13.35
CA ARG A 373 -10.78 41.41 13.06
C ARG A 373 -11.47 42.58 12.37
N LYS A 374 -12.39 42.33 11.43
CA LYS A 374 -13.16 43.40 10.80
C LYS A 374 -14.16 44.03 11.77
N LEU A 375 -14.83 43.24 12.61
CA LEU A 375 -15.77 43.73 13.62
C LEU A 375 -15.06 44.53 14.70
N SER A 376 -13.89 44.10 15.16
CA SER A 376 -13.08 44.87 16.10
C SER A 376 -12.53 46.15 15.47
N GLN A 377 -12.10 46.11 14.20
CA GLN A 377 -11.68 47.30 13.46
C GLN A 377 -12.84 48.28 13.21
N ILE A 378 -14.04 47.78 12.91
CA ILE A 378 -15.25 48.61 12.80
C ILE A 378 -15.59 49.20 14.18
N GLY A 379 -15.52 48.40 15.24
CA GLY A 379 -15.72 48.83 16.62
C GLY A 379 -14.78 49.96 17.02
N THR A 380 -13.48 49.81 16.78
CA THR A 380 -12.50 50.86 17.08
C THR A 380 -12.68 52.09 16.20
N SER A 381 -13.06 51.93 14.93
CA SER A 381 -13.38 53.09 14.07
C SER A 381 -14.63 53.84 14.53
N LEU A 382 -15.66 53.14 15.00
CA LEU A 382 -16.86 53.75 15.57
C LEU A 382 -16.58 54.42 16.92
N GLU A 383 -15.74 53.83 17.76
CA GLU A 383 -15.29 54.46 19.01
C GLU A 383 -14.45 55.71 18.75
N GLN A 384 -13.61 55.69 17.70
CA GLN A 384 -12.87 56.87 17.25
C GLN A 384 -13.79 57.96 16.72
N GLU A 385 -14.75 57.63 15.84
CA GLU A 385 -15.76 58.57 15.34
C GLU A 385 -16.62 59.14 16.47
N GLN A 386 -17.06 58.30 17.43
CA GLN A 386 -17.77 58.76 18.63
C GLN A 386 -16.89 59.65 19.52
N GLY A 387 -15.60 59.31 19.66
CA GLY A 387 -14.62 60.12 20.38
C GLY A 387 -14.41 61.50 19.73
N GLU A 388 -14.34 61.55 18.41
CA GLU A 388 -14.22 62.78 17.64
C GLU A 388 -15.50 63.62 17.71
N LEU A 389 -16.67 63.01 17.53
CA LEU A 389 -17.97 63.69 17.66
C LEU A 389 -18.18 64.24 19.07
N THR A 390 -17.82 63.48 20.11
CA THR A 390 -17.90 63.96 21.50
C THR A 390 -16.88 65.06 21.80
N ALA A 391 -15.68 64.99 21.23
CA ALA A 391 -14.69 66.05 21.34
C ALA A 391 -15.10 67.33 20.60
N GLU A 392 -15.75 67.20 19.44
CA GLU A 392 -16.32 68.31 18.67
C GLU A 392 -17.51 68.94 19.40
N LEU A 393 -18.41 68.14 19.96
CA LEU A 393 -19.49 68.61 20.82
C LEU A 393 -18.94 69.36 22.05
N LYS A 394 -17.92 68.81 22.72
CA LYS A 394 -17.26 69.50 23.85
C LYS A 394 -16.62 70.82 23.42
N ARG A 395 -16.03 70.89 22.22
CA ARG A 395 -15.49 72.14 21.66
C ARG A 395 -16.57 73.16 21.38
N ARG A 396 -17.68 72.77 20.74
CA ARG A 396 -18.81 73.65 20.48
C ARG A 396 -19.46 74.16 21.76
N ILE A 397 -19.61 73.30 22.77
CA ILE A 397 -20.13 73.70 24.08
C ILE A 397 -19.19 74.70 24.75
N ARG A 398 -17.86 74.47 24.74
CA ARG A 398 -16.90 75.42 25.29
C ARG A 398 -16.89 76.76 24.54
N ALA A 399 -16.95 76.72 23.21
CA ALA A 399 -17.04 77.95 22.40
C ALA A 399 -18.32 78.74 22.72
N ALA A 400 -19.46 78.05 22.83
CA ALA A 400 -20.71 78.67 23.24
C ALA A 400 -20.67 79.19 24.69
N GLU A 401 -19.99 78.49 25.62
CA GLU A 401 -19.79 78.94 26.99
C GLU A 401 -18.91 80.20 27.04
N ASP A 402 -17.83 80.24 26.26
CA ASP A 402 -16.93 81.41 26.19
C ASP A 402 -17.63 82.60 25.54
N GLU A 403 -18.43 82.38 24.49
CA GLU A 403 -19.27 83.41 23.88
C GLU A 403 -20.32 83.94 24.86
N LEU A 404 -20.98 83.06 25.63
CA LEU A 404 -21.95 83.46 26.65
C LEU A 404 -21.27 84.20 27.81
N ARG A 405 -20.06 83.79 28.21
CA ARG A 405 -19.24 84.49 29.21
C ARG A 405 -18.83 85.88 28.71
N SER A 406 -18.50 86.01 27.42
CA SER A 406 -18.23 87.31 26.78
C SER A 406 -19.47 88.19 26.77
N GLN A 407 -20.63 87.66 26.36
CA GLN A 407 -21.90 88.41 26.35
C GLN A 407 -22.32 88.84 27.75
N VAL A 408 -22.11 87.99 28.77
CA VAL A 408 -22.38 88.36 30.17
C VAL A 408 -21.41 89.43 30.66
N GLN A 409 -20.14 89.38 30.28
CA GLN A 409 -19.17 90.43 30.60
C GLN A 409 -19.49 91.75 29.91
N GLU A 410 -19.96 91.72 28.67
CA GLU A 410 -20.42 92.90 27.92
C GLU A 410 -21.68 93.49 28.55
N LEU A 411 -22.68 92.67 28.88
CA LEU A 411 -23.88 93.09 29.61
C LEU A 411 -23.57 93.63 31.00
N ALA A 412 -22.58 93.06 31.70
CA ALA A 412 -22.14 93.57 33.00
C ALA A 412 -21.43 94.93 32.85
N ALA A 413 -20.59 95.09 31.82
CA ALA A 413 -19.95 96.37 31.51
C ALA A 413 -20.98 97.43 31.11
N ASP A 414 -22.01 97.07 30.33
CA ASP A 414 -23.12 97.94 29.97
C ASP A 414 -23.97 98.31 31.20
N ALA A 415 -24.27 97.36 32.08
CA ALA A 415 -24.98 97.62 33.32
C ALA A 415 -24.17 98.53 34.27
N GLU A 416 -22.84 98.35 34.34
CA GLU A 416 -21.96 99.25 35.08
C GLU A 416 -21.92 100.64 34.45
N ALA A 417 -21.86 100.75 33.12
CA ALA A 417 -21.95 102.02 32.40
C ALA A 417 -23.28 102.73 32.68
N GLU A 418 -24.42 102.04 32.60
CA GLU A 418 -25.72 102.59 32.98
C GLU A 418 -25.75 103.02 34.45
N ARG A 419 -25.13 102.25 35.35
CA ARG A 419 -25.04 102.59 36.77
C ARG A 419 -24.17 103.83 37.02
N THR A 420 -23.10 104.06 36.24
CA THR A 420 -22.31 105.30 36.29
C THR A 420 -23.09 106.51 35.74
N VAL A 421 -23.91 106.32 34.70
CA VAL A 421 -24.77 107.38 34.17
C VAL A 421 -25.89 107.73 35.14
N LEU A 422 -26.51 106.72 35.76
CA LEU A 422 -27.55 106.91 36.78
C LEU A 422 -26.99 107.56 38.04
N SER A 423 -25.78 107.19 38.49
CA SER A 423 -25.14 107.83 39.65
C SER A 423 -24.75 109.29 39.34
N ALA A 424 -24.29 109.58 38.13
CA ALA A 424 -24.06 110.96 37.67
C ALA A 424 -25.38 111.77 37.67
N ARG A 425 -26.49 111.20 37.18
CA ARG A 425 -27.81 111.85 37.22
C ARG A 425 -28.34 112.03 38.66
N LEU A 426 -28.11 111.07 39.55
CA LEU A 426 -28.45 111.19 40.97
C LEU A 426 -27.66 112.30 41.65
N ASN A 427 -26.36 112.40 41.39
CA ASN A 427 -25.51 113.48 41.90
C ASN A 427 -25.92 114.86 41.33
N GLU A 428 -26.33 114.92 40.07
CA GLU A 428 -26.89 116.12 39.43
C GLU A 428 -28.22 116.55 40.09
N LEU A 429 -29.11 115.59 40.36
CA LEU A 429 -30.37 115.83 41.08
C LEU A 429 -30.12 116.26 42.53
N GLN A 430 -29.18 115.64 43.22
CA GLN A 430 -28.78 116.03 44.57
C GLN A 430 -28.22 117.45 44.58
N ARG A 431 -27.35 117.81 43.62
CA ARG A 431 -26.88 119.20 43.43
C ARG A 431 -28.03 120.19 43.19
N ARG A 432 -29.05 119.81 42.41
CA ARG A 432 -30.23 120.65 42.19
C ARG A 432 -31.07 120.81 43.45
N VAL A 433 -31.22 119.76 44.26
CA VAL A 433 -31.90 119.83 45.57
C VAL A 433 -31.12 120.71 46.54
N ASP A 434 -29.80 120.56 46.61
CA ASP A 434 -28.94 121.41 47.46
C ASP A 434 -28.94 122.87 47.00
N ALA A 435 -28.97 123.14 45.69
CA ALA A 435 -29.13 124.49 45.15
C ALA A 435 -30.51 125.09 45.47
N LEU A 436 -31.58 124.30 45.42
CA LEU A 436 -32.93 124.73 45.81
C LEU A 436 -33.06 124.94 47.32
N LEU A 437 -32.41 124.11 48.14
CA LEU A 437 -32.31 124.29 49.59
C LEU A 437 -31.49 125.53 49.94
N GLY A 438 -30.37 125.78 49.27
CA GLY A 438 -29.59 127.01 49.41
C GLY A 438 -30.38 128.26 48.98
N GLN A 439 -31.21 128.17 47.94
CA GLN A 439 -32.13 129.26 47.55
C GLN A 439 -33.27 129.47 48.56
N ALA A 440 -33.74 128.40 49.22
CA ALA A 440 -34.71 128.49 50.30
C ALA A 440 -34.10 129.08 51.58
N GLU A 441 -32.85 128.73 51.93
CA GLU A 441 -32.10 129.32 53.04
C GLU A 441 -31.71 130.79 52.77
N ALA A 442 -31.38 131.15 51.54
CA ALA A 442 -31.17 132.54 51.14
C ALA A 442 -32.47 133.38 51.21
N ARG A 443 -33.64 132.76 50.96
CA ARG A 443 -34.96 133.38 51.12
C ARG A 443 -35.42 133.47 52.59
N THR A 444 -34.94 132.61 53.49
CA THR A 444 -35.23 132.71 54.93
C THR A 444 -34.24 133.64 55.66
N ALA A 445 -33.02 133.80 55.16
CA ALA A 445 -32.06 134.81 55.64
C ALA A 445 -32.49 136.25 55.32
N THR A 446 -33.23 136.48 54.23
CA THR A 446 -33.79 137.80 53.87
C THR A 446 -35.04 138.19 54.67
N PHE A 447 -35.62 137.28 55.46
CA PHE A 447 -36.73 137.56 56.38
C PHE A 447 -36.30 137.80 57.84
N ARG A 448 -34.99 137.75 58.14
CA ARG A 448 -34.43 137.95 59.49
C ARG A 448 -33.65 139.27 59.66
N SER A 449 -33.76 140.18 58.68
CA SER A 449 -33.36 141.58 58.78
C SER A 449 -34.55 142.48 58.47
N GLY A 450 -35.40 142.66 59.48
CA GLY A 450 -36.54 143.54 59.55
C GLY A 450 -36.97 143.65 60.99
#